data_AF-A0AA41FJ57-F1
#
_entry.id   AF-A0AA41FJ57-F1
#
_cell.length_a   1.000
_cell.length_b   1.000
_cell.length_c   1.000
_cell.angle_alpha   90.00
_cell.angle_beta   90.00
_cell.angle_gamma   90.00
#
_symmetry.space_group_name_H-M   'P 1'
#
loop_
_entity.id
_entity.type
_entity.pdbx_description
1 polymer ?
#
loop_
_entity_poly.entity_id
_entity_poly.type
_entity_poly.pdbx_seq_one_letter_code
_entity_poly.pdbx_strand_id
1 'polypeptide(L)'
;MAIKRFNDYNETQAYTDFQQLPKDGYVLRIMGAEVCENSKGEYIKISCDIAEGEYKDFYANEYRNQQQEDKKWHCNYLLNVPNDDGSEQDGWTKRRFKTVIAALEDSNPGYHFDWDEKKFKGKLVGGLFNEREYEANDRTVKRTTNLAQMCAVEKIRSKTFKLPKDKLLQNNKVNKQGVADDDFMQIPEREDDSLPFD
;
A
#
# COMPACT_ATOMS: atom_id res chain seq x y z
N MET A 1 -16.43 44.19 -21.90
CA MET A 1 -16.85 43.88 -20.52
C MET A 1 -15.62 43.42 -19.76
N ALA A 2 -15.45 43.85 -18.51
CA ALA A 2 -14.34 43.41 -17.65
C ALA A 2 -14.85 42.42 -16.59
N ILE A 3 -14.00 41.50 -16.15
CA ILE A 3 -14.32 40.52 -15.13
C ILE A 3 -14.53 41.19 -13.76
N LYS A 4 -15.43 40.64 -12.94
CA LYS A 4 -15.68 41.11 -11.57
C LYS A 4 -14.87 40.24 -10.59
N ARG A 5 -14.08 40.88 -9.72
CA ARG A 5 -13.32 40.19 -8.67
C ARG A 5 -14.31 39.57 -7.66
N PHE A 6 -14.11 38.31 -7.31
CA PHE A 6 -14.89 37.62 -6.27
C PHE A 6 -14.24 37.79 -4.89
N ASN A 7 -15.05 37.68 -3.84
CA ASN A 7 -14.73 38.19 -2.49
C ASN A 7 -13.61 37.42 -1.79
N ASP A 8 -13.47 36.14 -2.09
CA ASP A 8 -12.54 35.20 -1.46
C ASP A 8 -11.29 34.93 -2.33
N TYR A 9 -11.00 35.76 -3.35
CA TYR A 9 -9.86 35.55 -4.25
C TYR A 9 -8.50 35.28 -3.57
N ASN A 10 -8.25 35.89 -2.39
CA ASN A 10 -7.00 35.68 -1.65
C ASN A 10 -7.01 34.39 -0.80
N GLU A 11 -8.18 33.83 -0.53
CA GLU A 11 -8.40 32.63 0.28
C GLU A 11 -8.61 31.39 -0.62
N THR A 12 -9.16 31.58 -1.81
CA THR A 12 -9.35 30.54 -2.81
C THR A 12 -8.00 30.04 -3.32
N GLN A 13 -7.66 28.80 -2.98
CA GLN A 13 -6.43 28.17 -3.45
C GLN A 13 -6.52 27.89 -4.96
N ALA A 14 -5.53 28.35 -5.72
CA ALA A 14 -5.42 28.01 -7.12
C ALA A 14 -5.24 26.49 -7.30
N TYR A 15 -5.68 25.95 -8.43
CA TYR A 15 -5.36 24.57 -8.77
C TYR A 15 -3.83 24.38 -8.78
N THR A 16 -3.33 23.53 -7.91
CA THR A 16 -1.94 23.06 -7.91
C THR A 16 -1.85 21.75 -8.67
N ASP A 17 -0.85 21.63 -9.55
CA ASP A 17 -0.49 20.35 -10.16
C ASP A 17 -0.12 19.36 -9.06
N PHE A 18 -0.90 18.30 -8.91
CA PHE A 18 -0.64 17.27 -7.92
C PHE A 18 0.52 16.40 -8.41
N GLN A 19 1.70 16.59 -7.82
CA GLN A 19 2.86 15.76 -8.15
C GLN A 19 2.64 14.35 -7.61
N GLN A 20 2.46 13.37 -8.51
CA GLN A 20 2.38 11.97 -8.11
C GLN A 20 3.76 11.47 -7.68
N LEU A 21 3.82 10.75 -6.56
CA LEU A 21 5.04 10.06 -6.12
C LEU A 21 5.44 9.02 -7.17
N PRO A 22 6.65 9.03 -7.75
CA PRO A 22 7.08 8.01 -8.70
C PRO A 22 7.14 6.63 -8.06
N LYS A 23 6.94 5.56 -8.85
CA LYS A 23 7.22 4.20 -8.36
C LYS A 23 8.72 4.01 -8.15
N ASP A 24 9.12 3.82 -6.90
CA ASP A 24 10.50 3.52 -6.54
C ASP A 24 10.57 2.94 -5.11
N GLY A 25 11.79 2.66 -4.65
CA GLY A 25 12.10 2.41 -3.25
C GLY A 25 12.36 3.71 -2.48
N TYR A 26 11.69 3.88 -1.33
CA TYR A 26 11.87 5.04 -0.46
C TYR A 26 12.13 4.64 0.98
N VAL A 27 12.91 5.45 1.69
CA VAL A 27 13.07 5.32 3.15
C VAL A 27 11.87 5.98 3.80
N LEU A 28 11.15 5.21 4.60
CA LEU A 28 9.92 5.60 5.27
C LEU A 28 10.14 5.76 6.77
N ARG A 29 9.44 6.72 7.37
CA ARG A 29 9.27 6.86 8.81
C ARG A 29 7.86 6.45 9.17
N ILE A 30 7.72 5.60 10.18
CA ILE A 30 6.41 5.20 10.68
C ILE A 30 5.84 6.32 11.55
N MET A 31 4.67 6.81 11.15
CA MET A 31 3.94 7.88 11.84
C MET A 31 3.07 7.32 12.97
N GLY A 32 2.59 6.09 12.81
CA GLY A 32 1.81 5.36 13.80
C GLY A 32 1.46 3.96 13.30
N ALA A 33 1.05 3.10 14.22
CA ALA A 33 0.51 1.80 13.92
C ALA A 33 -0.71 1.54 14.81
N GLU A 34 -1.72 0.88 14.27
CA GLU A 34 -2.94 0.49 14.99
C GLU A 34 -3.30 -0.95 14.64
N VAL A 35 -3.72 -1.73 15.64
CA VAL A 35 -4.30 -3.05 15.43
C VAL A 35 -5.76 -2.85 15.03
N CYS A 36 -6.16 -3.51 13.96
CA CYS A 36 -7.52 -3.51 13.44
C CYS A 36 -7.97 -4.95 13.20
N GLU A 37 -9.26 -5.18 13.26
CA GLU A 37 -9.86 -6.48 13.00
C GLU A 37 -10.81 -6.37 11.79
N ASN A 38 -10.87 -7.44 11.00
CA ASN A 38 -11.87 -7.61 9.96
C ASN A 38 -12.39 -9.05 9.96
N SER A 39 -13.33 -9.39 9.07
CA SER A 39 -13.92 -10.73 8.97
C SER A 39 -12.94 -11.86 8.70
N LYS A 40 -11.69 -11.57 8.32
CA LYS A 40 -10.62 -12.54 8.04
C LYS A 40 -9.57 -12.62 9.17
N GLY A 41 -9.66 -11.76 10.18
CA GLY A 41 -8.76 -11.72 11.33
C GLY A 41 -8.14 -10.35 11.57
N GLU A 42 -7.09 -10.34 12.38
CA GLU A 42 -6.39 -9.15 12.82
C GLU A 42 -5.31 -8.69 11.82
N TYR A 43 -5.14 -7.38 11.71
CA TYR A 43 -4.07 -6.76 10.93
C TYR A 43 -3.59 -5.48 11.59
N ILE A 44 -2.30 -5.20 11.44
CA ILE A 44 -1.68 -3.95 11.86
C ILE A 44 -1.71 -3.00 10.67
N LYS A 45 -2.40 -1.87 10.83
CA LYS A 45 -2.34 -0.76 9.88
C LYS A 45 -1.21 0.17 10.27
N ILE A 46 -0.17 0.21 9.45
CA ILE A 46 1.05 1.00 9.66
C ILE A 46 1.00 2.24 8.76
N SER A 47 0.83 3.41 9.36
CA SER A 47 0.84 4.70 8.67
C SER A 47 2.28 5.18 8.52
N CYS A 48 2.73 5.43 7.29
CA CYS A 48 4.11 5.81 6.97
C CYS A 48 4.17 7.18 6.29
N ASP A 49 5.34 7.81 6.31
CA ASP A 49 5.68 8.97 5.49
C ASP A 49 7.10 8.83 4.94
N ILE A 50 7.45 9.58 3.90
CA ILE A 50 8.79 9.57 3.31
C ILE A 50 9.75 10.33 4.22
N ALA A 51 10.81 9.65 4.66
CA ALA A 51 11.77 10.20 5.61
C ALA A 51 12.93 10.95 4.95
N GLU A 52 13.34 10.52 3.75
CA GLU A 52 14.56 10.96 3.07
C GLU A 52 14.33 11.19 1.57
N GLY A 53 15.19 12.01 0.96
CA GLY A 53 15.16 12.28 -0.48
C GLY A 53 14.31 13.49 -0.88
N GLU A 54 14.08 13.62 -2.19
CA GLU A 54 13.34 14.73 -2.81
C GLU A 54 11.88 14.79 -2.32
N TYR A 55 11.27 13.62 -2.10
CA TYR A 55 9.88 13.49 -1.68
C TYR A 55 9.69 13.45 -0.16
N LYS A 56 10.64 13.97 0.63
CA LYS A 56 10.51 13.97 2.09
C LYS A 56 9.22 14.68 2.54
N ASP A 57 8.56 14.09 3.55
CA ASP A 57 7.31 14.56 4.13
C ASP A 57 6.14 14.67 3.10
N PHE A 58 6.22 13.93 1.99
CA PHE A 58 5.23 13.98 0.89
C PHE A 58 3.79 13.76 1.38
N TYR A 59 3.54 12.69 2.15
CA TYR A 59 2.19 12.35 2.58
C TYR A 59 1.70 13.26 3.71
N ALA A 60 2.61 13.76 4.56
CA ALA A 60 2.25 14.80 5.53
C ALA A 60 1.82 16.10 4.84
N ASN A 61 2.53 16.51 3.79
CA ASN A 61 2.18 17.72 3.03
C ASN A 61 0.86 17.53 2.28
N GLU A 62 0.67 16.38 1.64
CA GLU A 62 -0.60 16.00 1.03
C GLU A 62 -1.76 16.09 2.03
N TYR A 63 -1.63 15.45 3.20
CA TYR A 63 -2.66 15.46 4.24
C TYR A 63 -2.99 16.88 4.73
N ARG A 64 -1.98 17.73 4.92
CA ARG A 64 -2.20 19.13 5.34
C ARG A 64 -2.95 19.94 4.28
N ASN A 65 -2.64 19.71 3.00
CA ASN A 65 -3.23 20.41 1.85
C ASN A 65 -4.63 19.89 1.47
N GLN A 66 -5.10 18.78 2.04
CA GLN A 66 -6.47 18.32 1.82
C GLN A 66 -7.48 19.34 2.39
N GLN A 67 -8.39 19.79 1.52
CA GLN A 67 -9.43 20.77 1.83
C GLN A 67 -10.74 20.13 2.32
N GLN A 68 -10.88 18.81 2.17
CA GLN A 68 -12.03 18.05 2.66
C GLN A 68 -11.98 17.88 4.19
N GLU A 69 -13.14 17.92 4.85
CA GLU A 69 -13.24 17.70 6.31
C GLU A 69 -12.78 16.29 6.71
N ASP A 70 -13.10 15.27 5.91
CA ASP A 70 -12.66 13.89 6.08
C ASP A 70 -11.26 13.68 5.47
N LYS A 71 -10.23 14.21 6.14
CA LYS A 71 -8.84 14.09 5.69
C LYS A 71 -8.35 12.65 5.82
N LYS A 72 -7.77 12.10 4.75
CA LYS A 72 -7.30 10.72 4.68
C LYS A 72 -5.79 10.65 4.56
N TRP A 73 -5.17 9.80 5.36
CA TRP A 73 -3.76 9.45 5.20
C TRP A 73 -3.63 8.38 4.11
N HIS A 74 -2.87 8.65 3.05
CA HIS A 74 -2.83 7.77 1.89
C HIS A 74 -1.69 6.73 1.91
N CYS A 75 -0.67 6.92 2.76
CA CYS A 75 0.43 5.96 2.89
C CYS A 75 0.22 5.02 4.09
N ASN A 76 -0.59 3.97 3.87
CA ASN A 76 -0.81 2.92 4.85
C ASN A 76 -0.33 1.57 4.31
N TYR A 77 0.31 0.78 5.18
CA TYR A 77 0.63 -0.61 4.92
C TYR A 77 -0.16 -1.51 5.85
N LEU A 78 -0.83 -2.51 5.29
CA LEU A 78 -1.64 -3.47 6.06
C LEU A 78 -0.84 -4.76 6.22
N LEU A 79 -0.45 -5.05 7.47
CA LEU A 79 0.29 -6.24 7.86
C LEU A 79 -0.65 -7.19 8.63
N ASN A 80 -1.09 -8.26 7.99
CA ASN A 80 -1.92 -9.27 8.64
C ASN A 80 -1.16 -9.95 9.79
N VAL A 81 -1.83 -10.14 10.92
CA VAL A 81 -1.34 -10.91 12.06
C VAL A 81 -1.70 -12.38 11.80
N PRO A 82 -0.75 -13.33 11.95
CA PRO A 82 -1.07 -14.76 11.82
C PRO A 82 -2.06 -15.24 12.88
N ASN A 83 -3.01 -16.07 12.48
CA ASN A 83 -4.00 -16.68 13.39
C ASN A 83 -3.50 -17.99 14.00
N ASP A 84 -2.36 -18.51 13.51
CA ASP A 84 -1.75 -19.77 13.94
C ASP A 84 -2.65 -21.01 13.74
N ASP A 85 -3.51 -20.97 12.71
CA ASP A 85 -4.49 -22.03 12.41
C ASP A 85 -3.91 -23.23 11.63
N GLY A 86 -2.64 -23.17 11.25
CA GLY A 86 -1.94 -24.22 10.52
C GLY A 86 -2.28 -24.31 9.02
N SER A 87 -3.10 -23.40 8.49
CA SER A 87 -3.42 -23.33 7.06
C SER A 87 -2.23 -22.84 6.23
N GLU A 88 -2.24 -23.13 4.92
CA GLU A 88 -1.21 -22.62 4.01
C GLU A 88 -1.21 -21.08 3.93
N GLN A 89 -2.39 -20.47 4.00
CA GLN A 89 -2.56 -19.02 4.01
C GLN A 89 -1.94 -18.38 5.26
N ASP A 90 -2.13 -19.01 6.42
CA ASP A 90 -1.46 -18.59 7.67
C ASP A 90 0.06 -18.76 7.57
N GLY A 91 0.53 -19.84 6.93
CA GLY A 91 1.95 -20.03 6.62
C GLY A 91 2.57 -18.88 5.80
N TRP A 92 1.86 -18.37 4.79
CA TRP A 92 2.29 -17.18 4.05
C TRP A 92 2.22 -15.91 4.89
N THR A 93 1.19 -15.76 5.72
CA THR A 93 1.02 -14.63 6.64
C THR A 93 2.17 -14.56 7.65
N LYS A 94 2.55 -15.68 8.28
CA LYS A 94 3.71 -15.80 9.17
C LYS A 94 5.01 -15.36 8.51
N ARG A 95 5.26 -15.84 7.28
CA ARG A 95 6.47 -15.46 6.53
C ARG A 95 6.50 -13.96 6.24
N ARG A 96 5.37 -13.38 5.85
CA ARG A 96 5.26 -11.94 5.56
C ARG A 96 5.42 -11.11 6.82
N PHE A 97 4.75 -11.48 7.91
CA PHE A 97 4.88 -10.83 9.22
C PHE A 97 6.34 -10.80 9.67
N LYS A 98 6.99 -11.97 9.70
CA LYS A 98 8.40 -12.08 10.09
C LYS A 98 9.33 -11.25 9.19
N THR A 99 9.05 -11.19 7.88
CA THR A 99 9.85 -10.39 6.94
C THR A 99 9.77 -8.89 7.26
N VAL A 100 8.59 -8.37 7.60
CA VAL A 100 8.41 -6.96 7.95
C VAL A 100 9.07 -6.64 9.29
N ILE A 101 8.89 -7.50 10.29
CA ILE A 101 9.53 -7.31 11.60
C ILE A 101 11.06 -7.35 11.48
N ALA A 102 11.62 -8.33 10.76
CA ALA A 102 13.07 -8.38 10.53
C ALA A 102 13.58 -7.12 9.81
N ALA A 103 12.85 -6.65 8.80
CA ALA A 103 13.19 -5.39 8.13
C ALA A 103 13.17 -4.17 9.07
N LEU A 104 12.24 -4.12 10.04
CA LEU A 104 12.21 -3.07 11.06
C LEU A 104 13.39 -3.17 12.01
N GLU A 105 13.73 -4.36 12.48
CA GLU A 105 14.88 -4.56 13.39
C GLU A 105 16.20 -4.22 12.70
N ASP A 106 16.42 -4.73 11.49
CA ASP A 106 17.62 -4.45 10.68
C ASP A 106 17.80 -2.95 10.40
N SER A 107 16.68 -2.23 10.24
CA SER A 107 16.70 -0.80 9.92
C SER A 107 16.88 0.10 11.14
N ASN A 108 16.71 -0.43 12.35
CA ASN A 108 16.72 0.34 13.59
C ASN A 108 17.62 -0.36 14.63
N PRO A 109 18.95 -0.12 14.60
CA PRO A 109 19.88 -0.73 15.54
C PRO A 109 19.45 -0.54 17.01
N GLY A 110 19.42 -1.65 17.76
CA GLY A 110 19.00 -1.66 19.16
C GLY A 110 17.48 -1.74 19.37
N TYR A 111 16.68 -1.79 18.30
CA TYR A 111 15.26 -2.14 18.39
C TYR A 111 15.08 -3.65 18.20
N HIS A 112 14.30 -4.25 19.09
CA HIS A 112 13.79 -5.61 18.95
C HIS A 112 12.29 -5.57 19.15
N PHE A 113 11.55 -6.30 18.32
CA PHE A 113 10.11 -6.36 18.42
C PHE A 113 9.71 -7.23 19.62
N ASP A 114 8.94 -6.63 20.52
CA ASP A 114 8.46 -7.26 21.74
C ASP A 114 6.92 -7.39 21.75
N TRP A 115 6.33 -7.55 20.56
CA TRP A 115 4.88 -7.68 20.37
C TRP A 115 4.06 -6.43 20.70
N ASP A 116 4.71 -5.26 20.77
CA ASP A 116 4.06 -3.95 20.92
C ASP A 116 4.17 -3.13 19.62
N GLU A 117 3.08 -3.03 18.88
CA GLU A 117 3.00 -2.29 17.61
C GLU A 117 3.17 -0.78 17.80
N LYS A 118 2.87 -0.24 18.99
CA LYS A 118 2.97 1.21 19.25
C LYS A 118 4.43 1.67 19.18
N LYS A 119 5.37 0.77 19.45
CA LYS A 119 6.82 1.02 19.36
C LYS A 119 7.33 1.14 17.93
N PHE A 120 6.49 0.85 16.93
CA PHE A 120 6.82 1.15 15.53
C PHE A 120 6.89 2.65 15.27
N LYS A 121 6.16 3.47 16.03
CA LYS A 121 6.14 4.92 15.83
C LYS A 121 7.55 5.52 15.91
N GLY A 122 7.90 6.27 14.89
CA GLY A 122 9.20 6.94 14.75
C GLY A 122 10.32 6.05 14.18
N LYS A 123 10.09 4.75 13.99
CA LYS A 123 11.07 3.84 13.37
C LYS A 123 11.17 4.06 11.87
N LEU A 124 12.33 3.73 11.31
CA LEU A 124 12.60 3.78 9.88
C LEU A 124 12.42 2.40 9.23
N VAL A 125 11.91 2.36 8.01
CA VAL A 125 11.78 1.14 7.22
C VAL A 125 11.89 1.47 5.74
N GLY A 126 12.37 0.55 4.91
CA GLY A 126 12.33 0.69 3.46
C GLY A 126 10.94 0.33 2.92
N GLY A 127 10.39 1.15 2.04
CA GLY A 127 9.13 0.89 1.35
C GLY A 127 9.34 0.80 -0.16
N LEU A 128 8.81 -0.26 -0.78
CA LEU A 128 8.80 -0.43 -2.23
C LEU A 128 7.42 -0.08 -2.77
N PHE A 129 7.36 0.92 -3.64
CA PHE A 129 6.12 1.42 -4.20
C PHE A 129 5.95 0.92 -5.64
N ASN A 130 4.74 0.50 -5.97
CA ASN A 130 4.34 0.14 -7.32
C ASN A 130 3.17 0.99 -7.80
N GLU A 131 2.87 0.92 -9.10
CA GLU A 131 1.63 1.48 -9.62
C GLU A 131 0.47 0.52 -9.37
N ARG A 132 -0.65 1.07 -8.92
CA ARG A 132 -1.93 0.38 -8.77
C ARG A 132 -2.99 1.14 -9.55
N GLU A 133 -3.67 0.44 -10.44
CA GLU A 133 -4.88 0.96 -11.08
C GLU A 133 -6.10 0.74 -10.18
N TYR A 134 -6.98 1.73 -10.15
CA TYR A 134 -8.27 1.65 -9.48
C TYR A 134 -9.34 2.32 -10.35
N GLU A 135 -10.55 1.79 -10.29
CA GLU A 135 -11.71 2.41 -10.91
C GLU A 135 -12.23 3.48 -9.96
N ALA A 136 -12.22 4.74 -10.40
CA ALA A 136 -12.81 5.83 -9.67
C ALA A 136 -14.34 5.79 -9.76
N ASN A 137 -15.04 6.52 -8.89
CA ASN A 137 -16.50 6.54 -8.82
C ASN A 137 -17.17 6.96 -10.15
N ASP A 138 -16.44 7.67 -11.01
CA ASP A 138 -16.84 8.08 -12.35
C ASP A 138 -16.55 7.03 -13.44
N ARG A 139 -16.18 5.80 -13.04
CA ARG A 139 -15.75 4.68 -13.91
C ARG A 139 -14.48 4.93 -14.72
N THR A 140 -13.71 5.97 -14.37
CA THR A 140 -12.39 6.20 -14.97
C THR A 140 -11.34 5.34 -14.28
N VAL A 141 -10.47 4.71 -15.06
CA VAL A 141 -9.31 4.00 -14.52
C VAL A 141 -8.24 5.04 -14.18
N LYS A 142 -7.91 5.15 -12.90
CA LYS A 142 -6.84 6.01 -12.38
C LYS A 142 -5.69 5.17 -11.86
N ARG A 143 -4.48 5.73 -11.93
CA ARG A 143 -3.25 5.13 -11.38
C ARG A 143 -2.88 5.85 -10.10
N THR A 144 -2.49 5.08 -9.09
CA THR A 144 -1.92 5.60 -7.85
C THR A 144 -0.68 4.82 -7.46
N THR A 145 0.19 5.46 -6.70
CA THR A 145 1.42 4.87 -6.20
C THR A 145 1.14 4.22 -4.85
N ASN A 146 1.29 2.90 -4.77
CA ASN A 146 0.89 2.11 -3.61
C ASN A 146 2.13 1.50 -2.92
N LEU A 147 2.20 1.62 -1.60
CA LEU A 147 3.20 0.91 -0.80
C LEU A 147 2.92 -0.60 -0.83
N ALA A 148 3.68 -1.34 -1.61
CA ALA A 148 3.43 -2.74 -1.91
C ALA A 148 4.14 -3.68 -0.94
N GLN A 149 5.39 -3.37 -0.60
CA GLN A 149 6.24 -4.22 0.24
C GLN A 149 7.12 -3.36 1.15
N MET A 150 7.44 -3.89 2.32
CA MET A 150 8.44 -3.33 3.22
C MET A 150 9.73 -4.16 3.18
N CYS A 151 10.86 -3.49 3.32
CA CYS A 151 12.19 -4.09 3.37
C CYS A 151 13.13 -3.26 4.26
N ALA A 152 14.36 -3.72 4.47
CA ALA A 152 15.33 -2.96 5.25
C ALA A 152 15.70 -1.64 4.55
N VAL A 153 15.91 -0.58 5.33
CA VAL A 153 16.33 0.76 4.84
C VAL A 153 17.60 0.67 4.00
N GLU A 154 18.54 -0.20 4.40
CA GLU A 154 19.80 -0.36 3.68
C GLU A 154 19.62 -0.85 2.25
N LYS A 155 18.61 -1.68 1.97
CA LYS A 155 18.31 -2.11 0.59
C LYS A 155 17.91 -0.93 -0.29
N ILE A 156 17.17 0.03 0.27
CA ILE A 156 16.76 1.25 -0.45
C ILE A 156 17.98 2.13 -0.73
N ARG A 157 18.79 2.40 0.30
CA ARG A 157 19.97 3.26 0.18
C ARG A 157 21.03 2.70 -0.77
N SER A 158 21.23 1.38 -0.74
CA SER A 158 22.15 0.66 -1.64
C SER A 158 21.56 0.36 -3.03
N LYS A 159 20.28 0.67 -3.26
CA LYS A 159 19.55 0.38 -4.51
C LYS A 159 19.58 -1.10 -4.93
N THR A 160 19.70 -2.03 -3.97
CA THR A 160 19.73 -3.47 -4.24
C THR A 160 18.34 -4.12 -4.16
N PHE A 161 17.29 -3.40 -4.54
CA PHE A 161 15.91 -3.90 -4.51
C PHE A 161 15.37 -4.17 -5.92
N LYS A 162 14.30 -4.96 -5.97
CA LYS A 162 13.50 -5.16 -7.18
C LYS A 162 12.10 -4.64 -6.89
N LEU A 163 11.59 -3.77 -7.76
CA LEU A 163 10.24 -3.25 -7.61
C LEU A 163 9.21 -4.38 -7.80
N PRO A 164 8.18 -4.45 -6.94
CA PRO A 164 7.09 -5.39 -7.14
C PRO A 164 6.32 -5.05 -8.40
N LYS A 165 5.69 -6.07 -9.02
CA LYS A 165 4.90 -5.89 -10.24
C LYS A 165 3.74 -4.91 -10.00
N ASP A 166 3.45 -4.09 -11.00
CA ASP A 166 2.32 -3.17 -10.98
C ASP A 166 0.99 -3.95 -10.90
N LYS A 167 0.05 -3.43 -10.11
CA LYS A 167 -1.30 -4.00 -9.96
C LYS A 167 -2.25 -3.26 -10.90
N LEU A 168 -2.24 -3.65 -12.18
CA LEU A 168 -3.12 -3.10 -13.20
C LEU A 168 -4.49 -3.79 -13.14
N LEU A 169 -5.57 -3.06 -13.43
CA LEU A 169 -6.89 -3.67 -13.56
C LEU A 169 -6.89 -4.48 -14.87
N GLN A 170 -7.22 -5.77 -14.81
CA GLN A 170 -7.40 -6.57 -16.03
C GLN A 170 -8.62 -6.05 -16.79
N ASN A 171 -8.41 -5.08 -17.68
CA ASN A 171 -9.39 -4.76 -18.71
C ASN A 171 -9.42 -5.94 -19.68
N ASN A 172 -10.33 -6.88 -19.46
CA ASN A 172 -10.69 -7.91 -20.43
C ASN A 172 -11.34 -7.25 -21.67
N LYS A 173 -10.51 -6.66 -22.54
CA LYS A 173 -10.82 -6.41 -23.95
C LYS A 173 -9.54 -6.46 -24.77
N VAL A 174 -9.04 -7.67 -25.02
CA VAL A 174 -8.28 -7.93 -26.24
C VAL A 174 -8.82 -9.22 -26.86
N ASN A 175 -9.59 -9.06 -27.93
CA ASN A 175 -9.76 -10.09 -28.95
C ASN A 175 -8.35 -10.54 -29.38
N LYS A 176 -7.93 -11.73 -28.96
CA LYS A 176 -6.81 -12.45 -29.59
C LYS A 176 -7.30 -13.82 -30.00
N GLN A 177 -7.63 -13.94 -31.28
CA GLN A 177 -7.55 -15.21 -32.00
C GLN A 177 -6.11 -15.72 -31.89
N GLY A 178 -5.98 -16.96 -31.38
CA GLY A 178 -4.91 -17.95 -31.54
C GLY A 178 -3.46 -17.48 -31.46
N VAL A 179 -2.72 -17.94 -30.44
CA VAL A 179 -1.82 -19.12 -30.51
C VAL A 179 -1.56 -19.57 -29.07
N ALA A 180 -1.64 -20.88 -28.86
CA ALA A 180 -1.52 -21.56 -27.57
C ALA A 180 -0.12 -21.48 -26.98
N ASP A 181 -0.05 -21.36 -25.65
CA ASP A 181 0.90 -22.13 -24.84
C ASP A 181 0.27 -22.36 -23.45
N ASP A 182 0.24 -23.65 -23.08
CA ASP A 182 -0.36 -24.24 -21.89
C ASP A 182 0.39 -23.83 -20.61
N ASP A 183 -0.30 -23.27 -19.61
CA ASP A 183 -0.02 -23.56 -18.19
C ASP A 183 -1.16 -23.09 -17.25
N PHE A 184 -2.38 -23.60 -17.46
CA PHE A 184 -3.46 -23.49 -16.48
C PHE A 184 -4.01 -24.87 -16.15
N MET A 185 -3.69 -25.29 -14.92
CA MET A 185 -4.10 -26.52 -14.26
C MET A 185 -5.56 -26.89 -14.57
N GLN A 186 -5.74 -28.04 -15.24
CA GLN A 186 -7.03 -28.71 -15.36
C GLN A 186 -7.52 -29.16 -13.98
N ILE A 187 -8.71 -28.70 -13.59
CA ILE A 187 -9.48 -29.26 -12.48
C ILE A 187 -10.24 -30.48 -13.04
N PRO A 188 -10.13 -31.68 -12.45
CA PRO A 188 -11.10 -32.72 -12.74
C PRO A 188 -12.41 -32.41 -12.00
N GLU A 189 -13.49 -32.29 -12.78
CA GLU A 189 -14.88 -32.25 -12.31
C GLU A 189 -15.20 -33.49 -11.47
N ARG A 190 -15.85 -33.28 -10.31
CA ARG A 190 -16.83 -34.22 -9.78
C ARG A 190 -18.04 -33.47 -9.25
N GLU A 191 -19.18 -34.00 -9.64
CA GLU A 191 -20.54 -33.51 -9.45
C GLU A 191 -21.00 -33.63 -7.98
N ASP A 192 -21.85 -32.66 -7.63
CA ASP A 192 -23.16 -32.81 -7.00
C ASP A 192 -23.40 -32.38 -5.54
N ASP A 193 -24.50 -31.63 -5.46
CA ASP A 193 -25.44 -31.39 -4.39
C ASP A 193 -25.06 -30.61 -3.10
N SER A 194 -25.55 -29.36 -3.11
CA SER A 194 -26.44 -28.73 -2.13
C SER A 194 -25.96 -27.44 -1.45
N LEU A 195 -26.92 -26.51 -1.30
CA LEU A 195 -26.76 -25.08 -0.96
C LEU A 195 -26.43 -24.84 0.53
N PRO A 196 -25.65 -23.80 0.87
CA PRO A 196 -25.27 -23.51 2.25
C PRO A 196 -26.26 -22.55 2.93
N PHE A 197 -27.47 -23.01 3.20
CA PHE A 197 -28.35 -22.41 4.22
C PHE A 197 -29.02 -23.48 5.10
N ASP A 198 -28.24 -24.50 5.46
CA ASP A 198 -28.47 -25.26 6.70
C ASP A 198 -27.20 -25.18 7.57
#